data_AF-A0A2N1KXM6-F1
#
_entry.id   AF-A0A2N1KXM6-F1
#
_cell.length_a   1.000
_cell.length_b   1.000
_cell.length_c   1.000
_cell.angle_alpha   90.00
_cell.angle_beta   90.00
_cell.angle_gamma   90.00
#
_symmetry.space_group_name_H-M   'P 1'
#
loop_
_entity.id
_entity.type
_entity.pdbx_description
1 polymer ?
#
loop_
_entity_poly.entity_id
_entity_poly.type
_entity_poly.pdbx_seq_one_letter_code
_entity_poly.pdbx_strand_id
1 'polypeptide(L)'
;MEHMLSITEEFYCLNNTSANHNKYVLATNAVAASQDLSPIAFNLLTLPLNFTTNIIVTPIPMSSSFRFLGVWFNINGFRNFIRQQLKRECNSFSAILRPAKLTVQQVVYLYNTVLIPKLDYRMQVTYLSETECSTITSSVRTLVKHKAKLLHSIPNVQILLLFL
;
A
#
# COMPACT_ATOMS: atom_id res chain seq x y z
N MET A 1 20.97 -14.49 -6.62
CA MET A 1 20.63 -13.46 -5.61
C MET A 1 21.89 -12.87 -4.99
N GLU A 2 22.82 -13.70 -4.48
CA GLU A 2 24.10 -13.26 -3.87
C GLU A 2 24.92 -12.30 -4.75
N HIS A 3 25.03 -12.58 -6.05
CA HIS A 3 25.69 -11.68 -7.00
C HIS A 3 25.04 -10.28 -7.08
N MET A 4 23.70 -10.21 -7.11
CA MET A 4 22.98 -8.93 -7.14
C MET A 4 23.14 -8.15 -5.83
N LEU A 5 23.14 -8.85 -4.69
CA LEU A 5 23.43 -8.24 -3.39
C LEU A 5 24.86 -7.70 -3.34
N SER A 6 25.82 -8.44 -3.90
CA SER A 6 27.23 -8.00 -3.99
C SER A 6 27.38 -6.71 -4.81
N ILE A 7 26.74 -6.64 -5.98
CA ILE A 7 26.69 -5.41 -6.80
C ILE A 7 26.01 -4.26 -6.04
N THR A 8 24.94 -4.55 -5.31
CA THR A 8 24.19 -3.54 -4.56
C THR A 8 25.03 -2.93 -3.43
N GLU A 9 25.79 -3.75 -2.70
CA GLU A 9 26.69 -3.25 -1.65
C GLU A 9 27.85 -2.42 -2.24
N GLU A 10 28.41 -2.82 -3.38
CA GLU A 10 29.41 -2.00 -4.09
C GLU A 10 28.83 -0.65 -4.53
N PHE A 11 27.61 -0.65 -5.08
CA PHE A 11 26.91 0.58 -5.44
C PHE A 11 26.73 1.50 -4.21
N TYR A 12 26.33 0.95 -3.06
CA TYR A 12 26.19 1.76 -1.85
C TYR A 12 27.51 2.36 -1.40
N CYS A 13 28.60 1.57 -1.39
CA CYS A 13 29.93 2.07 -1.04
C CYS A 13 30.40 3.18 -1.98
N LEU A 14 30.28 2.99 -3.30
CA LEU A 14 30.64 4.00 -4.31
C LEU A 14 29.91 5.33 -4.11
N ASN A 15 28.67 5.28 -3.63
CA ASN A 15 27.86 6.47 -3.38
C ASN A 15 28.01 7.04 -1.95
N ASN A 16 28.91 6.51 -1.12
CA ASN A 16 29.04 6.86 0.31
C ASN A 16 27.71 6.72 1.07
N THR A 17 26.95 5.68 0.75
CA THR A 17 25.70 5.33 1.40
C THR A 17 25.80 3.91 1.97
N SER A 18 24.86 3.56 2.85
CA SER A 18 24.75 2.18 3.35
C SER A 18 23.29 1.82 3.56
N ALA A 19 22.99 0.54 3.38
CA ALA A 19 21.69 -0.01 3.71
C ALA A 19 21.71 -0.65 5.10
N ASN A 20 20.60 -0.55 5.80
CA ASN A 20 20.41 -1.25 7.06
C ASN A 20 19.92 -2.67 6.78
N HIS A 21 20.84 -3.63 6.77
CA HIS A 21 20.54 -5.04 6.51
C HIS A 21 19.53 -5.64 7.50
N ASN A 22 19.43 -5.14 8.73
CA ASN A 22 18.44 -5.60 9.71
C ASN A 22 16.98 -5.32 9.29
N LYS A 23 16.78 -4.42 8.30
CA LYS A 23 15.46 -4.14 7.74
C LYS A 23 15.17 -4.95 6.48
N TYR A 24 16.11 -5.77 6.00
CA TYR A 24 15.89 -6.59 4.83
C TYR A 24 14.91 -7.72 5.15
N VAL A 25 14.09 -8.03 4.16
CA VAL A 25 13.05 -9.05 4.24
C VAL A 25 13.02 -9.79 2.92
N LEU A 26 12.90 -11.12 2.98
CA LEU A 26 12.80 -11.95 1.78
C LEU A 26 11.33 -12.27 1.48
N ALA A 27 10.80 -11.67 0.42
CA ALA A 27 9.50 -12.03 -0.14
C ALA A 27 9.72 -13.06 -1.26
N THR A 28 9.22 -14.29 -1.06
CA THR A 28 9.39 -15.38 -2.03
C THR A 28 8.19 -16.32 -2.01
N ASN A 29 7.83 -16.85 -3.17
CA ASN A 29 6.81 -17.89 -3.30
C ASN A 29 7.36 -19.31 -3.08
N ALA A 30 8.69 -19.49 -3.05
CA ALA A 30 9.34 -20.78 -2.85
C ALA A 30 9.09 -21.35 -1.43
N VAL A 31 8.92 -20.48 -0.43
CA VAL A 31 8.67 -20.87 0.97
C VAL A 31 7.31 -21.56 1.16
N ALA A 32 6.37 -21.42 0.21
CA ALA A 32 5.12 -22.20 0.25
C ALA A 32 5.35 -23.72 0.15
N ALA A 33 6.48 -24.15 -0.41
CA ALA A 33 6.82 -25.57 -0.53
C ALA A 33 7.44 -26.16 0.76
N SER A 34 8.14 -25.35 1.57
CA SER A 34 8.90 -25.82 2.74
C SER A 34 8.35 -25.33 4.09
N GLN A 35 7.48 -24.32 4.12
CA GLN A 35 7.04 -23.58 5.32
C GLN A 35 8.18 -23.06 6.23
N ASP A 36 9.42 -23.13 5.77
CA ASP A 36 10.58 -22.75 6.56
C ASP A 36 10.77 -21.23 6.52
N LEU A 37 10.68 -20.62 7.69
CA LEU A 37 10.91 -19.19 7.91
C LEU A 37 12.25 -18.94 8.59
N SER A 38 13.15 -19.94 8.59
CA SER A 38 14.49 -19.79 9.11
C SER A 38 15.26 -18.68 8.36
N PRO A 39 16.07 -17.88 9.06
CA PRO A 39 16.91 -16.87 8.42
C PRO A 39 17.88 -17.51 7.43
N ILE A 40 17.98 -16.93 6.24
CA ILE A 40 18.87 -17.38 5.16
C ILE A 40 20.08 -16.47 5.12
N ALA A 41 21.28 -17.05 5.19
CA ALA A 41 22.53 -16.33 5.00
C ALA A 41 22.92 -16.34 3.51
N PHE A 42 23.13 -15.15 2.96
CA PHE A 42 23.68 -14.93 1.63
C PHE A 42 25.15 -14.56 1.77
N ASN A 43 26.03 -15.35 1.15
CA ASN A 43 27.46 -15.05 1.14
C ASN A 43 27.76 -14.17 -0.08
N LEU A 44 28.26 -12.97 0.16
CA LEU A 44 28.59 -11.99 -0.86
C LEU A 44 30.01 -12.20 -1.37
N LEU A 45 30.23 -11.81 -2.62
CA LEU A 45 31.56 -11.78 -3.20
C LEU A 45 32.37 -10.67 -2.53
N THR A 46 33.59 -10.99 -2.11
CA THR A 46 34.54 -9.98 -1.64
C THR A 46 35.02 -9.16 -2.83
N LEU A 47 34.55 -7.92 -2.91
CA LEU A 47 34.90 -6.95 -3.94
C LEU A 47 35.82 -5.87 -3.35
N PRO A 48 36.65 -5.18 -4.16
CA PRO A 48 37.61 -4.20 -3.67
C PRO A 48 36.97 -3.07 -2.85
N LEU A 49 35.72 -2.75 -3.15
CA LEU A 49 34.93 -1.68 -2.55
C LEU A 49 33.90 -2.19 -1.53
N ASN A 50 33.88 -3.48 -1.19
CA ASN A 50 32.89 -4.04 -0.25
C ASN A 50 33.52 -5.05 0.72
N PHE A 51 33.42 -4.75 2.02
CA PHE A 51 33.88 -5.62 3.11
C PHE A 51 32.76 -6.46 3.74
N THR A 52 31.51 -6.25 3.35
CA THR A 52 30.37 -7.04 3.83
C THR A 52 30.43 -8.43 3.20
N THR A 53 30.78 -9.43 3.99
CA THR A 53 30.89 -10.81 3.53
C THR A 53 29.56 -11.53 3.51
N ASN A 54 28.68 -11.30 4.50
CA ASN A 54 27.44 -12.04 4.65
C ASN A 54 26.26 -11.12 4.97
N ILE A 55 25.11 -11.38 4.35
CA ILE A 55 23.83 -10.73 4.67
C ILE A 55 22.83 -11.82 5.07
N ILE A 56 22.22 -11.67 6.24
CA ILE A 56 21.20 -12.59 6.73
C ILE A 56 19.83 -11.95 6.51
N VAL A 57 18.92 -12.68 5.86
CA VAL A 57 17.57 -12.19 5.58
C VAL A 57 16.54 -13.23 6.02
N THR A 58 15.54 -12.77 6.76
CA THR A 58 14.42 -13.62 7.18
C THR A 58 13.31 -13.60 6.12
N PRO A 59 12.81 -14.78 5.69
CA PRO A 59 11.63 -14.86 4.84
C PRO A 59 10.38 -14.34 5.56
N ILE A 60 9.48 -13.69 4.83
CA ILE A 60 8.15 -13.37 5.36
C ILE A 60 7.15 -14.49 5.09
N PRO A 61 6.21 -14.73 6.02
CA PRO A 61 5.13 -15.68 5.81
C PRO A 61 4.29 -15.31 4.57
N MET A 62 3.86 -16.33 3.82
CA MET A 62 2.99 -16.17 2.65
C MET A 62 1.62 -15.53 2.98
N SER A 63 1.13 -15.73 4.21
CA SER A 63 -0.09 -15.10 4.73
C SER A 63 0.10 -13.63 5.07
N SER A 64 1.34 -13.18 5.25
CA SER A 64 1.63 -11.80 5.64
C SER A 64 1.60 -10.86 4.44
N SER A 65 1.43 -9.57 4.72
CA SER A 65 1.60 -8.52 3.73
C SER A 65 2.81 -7.68 4.11
N PHE A 66 3.57 -7.20 3.12
CA PHE A 66 4.71 -6.33 3.33
C PHE A 66 4.53 -5.01 2.59
N ARG A 67 5.27 -3.98 3.00
CA ARG A 67 5.14 -2.64 2.44
C ARG A 67 6.39 -2.28 1.64
N PHE A 68 6.21 -1.93 0.37
CA PHE A 68 7.25 -1.43 -0.50
C PHE A 68 6.81 -0.10 -1.11
N LEU A 69 7.63 0.95 -0.93
CA LEU A 69 7.34 2.33 -1.35
C LEU A 69 5.96 2.86 -0.90
N GLY A 70 5.44 2.37 0.23
CA GLY A 70 4.14 2.80 0.77
C GLY A 70 2.92 2.04 0.23
N VAL A 71 3.12 1.14 -0.74
CA VAL A 71 2.11 0.19 -1.25
C VAL A 71 2.30 -1.16 -0.53
N TRP A 72 1.20 -1.83 -0.23
CA TRP A 72 1.23 -3.13 0.43
C TRP A 72 1.09 -4.25 -0.59
N PHE A 73 1.89 -5.29 -0.39
CA PHE A 73 1.97 -6.46 -1.24
C PHE A 73 1.66 -7.70 -0.42
N ASN A 74 1.01 -8.68 -1.03
CA ASN A 74 0.77 -9.98 -0.43
C ASN A 74 1.26 -11.04 -1.41
N ILE A 75 2.13 -11.94 -0.94
CA ILE A 75 2.76 -12.94 -1.82
C ILE A 75 1.73 -13.96 -2.33
N ASN A 76 0.72 -14.28 -1.52
CA ASN A 76 -0.40 -15.14 -1.89
C ASN A 76 -1.51 -14.42 -2.68
N GLY A 77 -1.36 -13.14 -2.99
CA GLY A 77 -2.39 -12.36 -3.67
C GLY A 77 -3.65 -12.10 -2.82
N PHE A 78 -3.59 -12.28 -1.50
CA PHE A 78 -4.72 -11.94 -0.63
C PHE A 78 -4.96 -10.43 -0.61
N ARG A 79 -6.18 -10.02 -1.00
CA ARG A 79 -6.57 -8.62 -1.16
C ARG A 79 -7.21 -8.00 0.09
N ASN A 80 -7.48 -8.81 1.11
CA ASN A 80 -8.24 -8.37 2.30
C ASN A 80 -7.56 -7.23 3.05
N PHE A 81 -6.23 -7.28 3.18
CA PHE A 81 -5.46 -6.22 3.81
C PHE A 81 -5.62 -4.88 3.07
N ILE A 82 -5.47 -4.91 1.74
CA ILE A 82 -5.59 -3.73 0.87
C ILE A 82 -7.01 -3.16 0.94
N ARG A 83 -8.03 -4.02 0.81
CA ARG A 83 -9.44 -3.62 0.94
C ARG A 83 -9.70 -2.92 2.27
N GLN A 84 -9.21 -3.48 3.37
CA GLN A 84 -9.38 -2.90 4.70
C GLN A 84 -8.58 -1.60 4.87
N GLN A 85 -7.42 -1.49 4.22
CA GLN A 85 -6.63 -0.25 4.20
C GLN A 85 -7.37 0.87 3.46
N LEU A 86 -7.86 0.61 2.24
CA LEU A 86 -8.60 1.59 1.44
C LEU A 86 -9.89 2.02 2.16
N LYS A 87 -10.61 1.08 2.78
CA LYS A 87 -11.78 1.39 3.62
C LYS A 87 -11.42 2.31 4.79
N ARG A 88 -10.30 2.07 5.46
CA ARG A 88 -9.81 2.93 6.55
C ARG A 88 -9.46 4.34 6.07
N GLU A 89 -8.81 4.46 4.92
CA GLU A 89 -8.48 5.76 4.30
C GLU A 89 -9.75 6.56 3.97
N CYS A 90 -10.75 5.94 3.33
CA CYS A 90 -12.05 6.57 3.06
C CYS A 90 -12.78 6.99 4.36
N ASN A 91 -12.77 6.14 5.38
CA ASN A 91 -13.40 6.44 6.66
C ASN A 91 -12.70 7.57 7.40
N SER A 92 -11.35 7.60 7.38
CA SER A 92 -10.56 8.67 7.98
C SER A 92 -10.80 10.00 7.27
N PHE A 93 -10.77 10.00 5.92
CA PHE A 93 -11.11 11.17 5.12
C PHE A 93 -12.51 11.70 5.48
N SER A 94 -13.50 10.80 5.56
CA SER A 94 -14.86 11.16 5.90
C SER A 94 -14.99 11.72 7.33
N ALA A 95 -14.28 11.14 8.29
CA ALA A 95 -14.29 11.58 9.68
C ALA A 95 -13.67 12.97 9.86
N ILE A 96 -12.58 13.27 9.15
CA ILE A 96 -11.90 14.58 9.19
C ILE A 96 -12.80 15.67 8.59
N LEU A 97 -13.45 15.42 7.46
CA LEU A 97 -14.24 16.43 6.76
C LEU A 97 -15.66 16.59 7.31
N ARG A 98 -16.18 15.62 8.07
CA ARG A 98 -17.52 15.67 8.66
C ARG A 98 -17.74 16.93 9.52
N PRO A 99 -16.88 17.26 10.52
CA PRO A 99 -17.06 18.47 11.33
C PRO A 99 -16.64 19.76 10.61
N ALA A 100 -15.87 19.69 9.52
CA ALA A 100 -15.35 20.88 8.83
C ALA A 100 -16.46 21.67 8.11
N LYS A 101 -16.43 23.00 8.19
CA LYS A 101 -17.37 23.89 7.48
C LYS A 101 -16.96 24.05 6.01
N LEU A 102 -17.19 23.00 5.22
CA LEU A 102 -16.87 22.94 3.80
C LEU A 102 -18.13 22.86 2.93
N THR A 103 -18.08 23.48 1.75
CA THR A 103 -19.12 23.30 0.72
C THR A 103 -19.00 21.91 0.08
N VAL A 104 -20.08 21.48 -0.59
CA VAL A 104 -20.06 20.21 -1.34
C VAL A 104 -18.95 20.21 -2.39
N GLN A 105 -18.80 21.31 -3.13
CA GLN A 105 -17.77 21.45 -4.16
C GLN A 105 -16.35 21.33 -3.59
N GLN A 106 -16.08 21.90 -2.41
CA GLN A 106 -14.79 21.74 -1.75
C GLN A 106 -14.51 20.29 -1.34
N VAL A 107 -15.53 19.57 -0.85
CA VAL A 107 -15.39 18.14 -0.51
C VAL A 107 -15.15 17.29 -1.76
N VAL A 108 -15.87 17.56 -2.85
CA VAL A 108 -15.69 16.89 -4.15
C VAL A 108 -14.30 17.16 -4.70
N TYR A 109 -13.83 18.41 -4.65
CA TYR A 109 -12.48 18.77 -5.06
C TYR A 109 -11.42 17.98 -4.28
N LEU A 110 -11.52 17.93 -2.94
CA LEU A 110 -10.60 17.15 -2.12
C LEU A 110 -10.68 15.65 -2.40
N TYR A 111 -11.87 15.14 -2.68
CA TYR A 111 -12.04 13.75 -3.07
C TYR A 111 -11.29 13.44 -4.38
N ASN A 112 -11.50 14.26 -5.41
CA ASN A 112 -10.91 14.06 -6.73
C ASN A 112 -9.40 14.30 -6.77
N THR A 113 -8.90 15.30 -6.05
CA THR A 113 -7.49 15.72 -6.12
C THR A 113 -6.60 15.09 -5.04
N VAL A 114 -7.17 14.62 -3.93
CA VAL A 114 -6.40 14.05 -2.82
C VAL A 114 -6.74 12.58 -2.58
N LEU A 115 -8.02 12.26 -2.40
CA LEU A 115 -8.39 10.90 -2.00
C LEU A 115 -8.23 9.90 -3.15
N ILE A 116 -8.76 10.19 -4.34
CA ILE A 116 -8.66 9.29 -5.50
C ILE A 116 -7.19 8.95 -5.81
N PRO A 117 -6.26 9.90 -6.00
CA PRO A 117 -4.87 9.57 -6.31
C PRO A 117 -4.20 8.75 -5.21
N LYS A 118 -4.54 9.02 -3.93
CA LYS A 118 -4.02 8.24 -2.80
C LYS A 118 -4.52 6.79 -2.81
N LEU A 119 -5.81 6.58 -3.10
CA LEU A 119 -6.38 5.24 -3.19
C LEU A 119 -5.83 4.49 -4.41
N ASP A 120 -5.72 5.16 -5.56
CA ASP A 120 -5.17 4.61 -6.80
C ASP A 120 -3.73 4.12 -6.60
N TYR A 121 -2.87 4.97 -6.02
CA TYR A 121 -1.50 4.60 -5.66
C TYR A 121 -1.44 3.37 -4.75
N ARG A 122 -2.28 3.33 -3.71
CA ARG A 122 -2.31 2.21 -2.74
C ARG A 122 -2.89 0.92 -3.32
N MET A 123 -3.71 1.03 -4.37
CA MET A 123 -4.40 -0.08 -5.03
C MET A 123 -3.67 -0.57 -6.28
N GLN A 124 -2.56 0.06 -6.69
CA GLN A 124 -1.87 -0.21 -7.97
C GLN A 124 -1.61 -1.69 -8.27
N VAL A 125 -1.43 -2.52 -7.24
CA VAL A 125 -1.14 -3.97 -7.35
C VAL A 125 -2.33 -4.86 -6.97
N THR A 126 -3.53 -4.30 -6.89
CA THR A 126 -4.75 -5.00 -6.47
C THR A 126 -5.92 -4.57 -7.33
N TYR A 127 -6.45 -5.51 -8.11
CA TYR A 127 -7.71 -5.29 -8.82
C TYR A 127 -8.90 -5.34 -7.84
N LEU A 128 -9.78 -4.34 -7.90
CA LEU A 128 -11.05 -4.31 -7.18
C LEU A 128 -12.23 -4.30 -8.15
N SER A 129 -13.28 -5.03 -7.82
CA SER A 129 -14.54 -4.93 -8.55
C SER A 129 -15.26 -3.61 -8.25
N GLU A 130 -16.21 -3.24 -9.11
CA GLU A 130 -17.06 -2.07 -8.88
C GLU A 130 -17.83 -2.15 -7.54
N THR A 131 -18.29 -3.34 -7.17
CA THR A 131 -18.99 -3.58 -5.89
C THR A 131 -18.08 -3.37 -4.68
N GLU A 132 -16.81 -3.78 -4.79
CA GLU A 132 -15.79 -3.55 -3.76
C GLU A 132 -15.49 -2.05 -3.63
N CYS A 133 -15.29 -1.35 -4.76
CA CYS A 133 -15.08 0.09 -4.81
C CYS A 133 -16.26 0.87 -4.21
N SER A 134 -17.49 0.51 -4.57
CA SER A 134 -18.72 1.08 -4.02
C SER A 134 -18.79 0.89 -2.50
N THR A 135 -18.43 -0.30 -2.00
CA THR A 135 -18.41 -0.59 -0.57
C THR A 135 -17.35 0.25 0.16
N ILE A 136 -16.14 0.36 -0.39
CA ILE A 136 -15.01 1.11 0.20
C ILE A 136 -15.31 2.62 0.24
N THR A 137 -15.90 3.17 -0.82
CA THR A 137 -16.22 4.60 -0.95
C THR A 137 -17.55 5.00 -0.32
N SER A 138 -18.29 4.06 0.27
CA SER A 138 -19.62 4.30 0.88
C SER A 138 -19.62 5.44 1.91
N SER A 139 -18.59 5.51 2.78
CA SER A 139 -18.49 6.56 3.79
C SER A 139 -18.36 7.96 3.19
N VAL A 140 -17.62 8.08 2.08
CA VAL A 140 -17.44 9.35 1.35
C VAL A 140 -18.74 9.76 0.67
N ARG A 141 -19.47 8.82 0.06
CA ARG A 141 -20.79 9.10 -0.53
C ARG A 141 -21.77 9.61 0.52
N THR A 142 -21.79 9.00 1.70
CA THR A 142 -22.61 9.47 2.83
C THR A 142 -22.20 10.87 3.29
N LEU A 143 -20.89 11.16 3.34
CA LEU A 143 -20.40 12.51 3.66
C LEU A 143 -20.92 13.54 2.65
N VAL A 144 -20.82 13.26 1.35
CA VAL A 144 -21.28 14.18 0.29
C VAL A 144 -22.78 14.41 0.39
N LYS A 145 -23.59 13.37 0.58
CA LYS A 145 -25.04 13.52 0.83
C LYS A 145 -25.32 14.44 2.01
N HIS A 146 -24.64 14.22 3.12
CA HIS A 146 -24.81 15.03 4.33
C HIS A 146 -24.45 16.50 4.10
N LYS A 147 -23.32 16.77 3.42
CA LYS A 147 -22.90 18.15 3.09
C LYS A 147 -23.85 18.83 2.10
N ALA A 148 -24.45 18.06 1.19
CA ALA A 148 -25.44 18.54 0.23
C ALA A 148 -26.85 18.68 0.81
N LYS A 149 -27.05 18.35 2.10
CA LYS A 149 -28.37 18.28 2.76
C LYS A 149 -29.36 17.36 2.03
N LEU A 150 -28.83 16.34 1.35
CA LEU A 150 -29.61 15.34 0.64
C LEU A 150 -30.07 14.26 1.62
N LEU A 151 -31.31 13.78 1.43
CA LEU A 151 -31.84 12.67 2.20
C LEU A 151 -30.99 11.40 1.99
N HIS A 152 -30.83 10.62 3.05
CA HIS A 152 -30.06 9.37 3.02
C HIS A 152 -30.55 8.39 1.93
N SER A 153 -31.87 8.36 1.70
CA SER A 153 -32.58 7.50 0.74
C SER A 153 -32.40 7.88 -0.73
N ILE A 154 -31.77 9.02 -1.05
CA ILE A 154 -31.59 9.45 -2.44
C ILE A 154 -30.70 8.46 -3.21
N PRO A 155 -31.08 8.05 -4.44
CA PRO A 155 -30.32 7.09 -5.24
C PRO A 155 -28.87 7.54 -5.46
N ASN A 156 -27.93 6.59 -5.38
CA ASN A 156 -26.50 6.89 -5.52
C ASN A 156 -26.12 7.43 -6.91
N VAL A 157 -26.95 7.16 -7.93
CA VAL A 157 -26.78 7.68 -9.29
C VAL A 157 -26.75 9.21 -9.32
N GLN A 158 -27.53 9.89 -8.48
CA GLN A 158 -27.53 11.36 -8.42
C GLN A 158 -26.27 11.94 -7.76
N ILE A 159 -25.54 11.15 -6.98
CA ILE A 159 -24.27 11.59 -6.36
C ILE A 159 -23.13 11.51 -7.38
N LEU A 160 -23.21 10.61 -8.37
CA LEU A 160 -22.21 10.50 -9.42
C LEU A 160 -22.05 11.83 -10.18
N LEU A 161 -23.17 12.54 -10.40
CA LEU A 161 -23.21 13.89 -10.99
C LEU A 161 -22.54 14.96 -10.11
N LEU A 162 -22.40 14.72 -8.80
CA LEU A 162 -21.70 15.64 -7.91
C LEU A 162 -20.19 15.36 -7.85
N PHE A 163 -19.73 14.19 -8.31
CA PHE A 163 -18.31 13.83 -8.34
C PHE A 163 -17.62 14.16 -9.68
N LEU A 164 -18.42 14.41 -10.73
CA LEU A 164 -18.00 14.95 -12.03
C LEU A 164 -17.98 16.49 -12.00
#